data_AF-W2TIQ2-F1
#
_entry.id   AF-W2TIQ2-F1
#
_cell.length_a   1.000
_cell.length_b   1.000
_cell.length_c   1.000
_cell.angle_alpha   90.00
_cell.angle_beta   90.00
_cell.angle_gamma   90.00
#
_symmetry.space_group_name_H-M   'P 1'
#
loop_
_entity.id
_entity.type
_entity.pdbx_description
1 polymer ?
#
loop_
_entity_poly.entity_id
_entity_poly.type
_entity_poly.pdbx_seq_one_letter_code
_entity_poly.pdbx_strand_id
1 'polypeptide(L)'
;MGDLGVSAQPGPGEVVHIKCSQRIGKESFPQCIQESLARHYGQSCVSLAGIFALLRGNASVHIAPDFPDKSFRSREEFDQWLQIFNLSAPLICASVINSYDPGFGLRMHHTHCYSSHNDAGHFNNDITPETVEYEGWFTAAEKIYRID
;
A
#
# COMPACT_ATOMS: atom_id res chain seq x y z
N MET A 1 6.25 -4.86 -12.60
CA MET A 1 5.33 -3.70 -12.46
C MET A 1 5.82 -2.87 -11.28
N GLY A 2 5.85 -1.54 -11.42
CA GLY A 2 6.23 -0.64 -10.33
C GLY A 2 5.26 0.53 -10.25
N ASP A 3 4.81 0.84 -9.03
CA ASP A 3 4.04 2.04 -8.71
C ASP A 3 4.95 2.94 -7.88
N LEU A 4 5.28 4.13 -8.40
CA LEU A 4 6.36 4.96 -7.88
C LEU A 4 5.83 6.33 -7.44
N GLY A 5 6.22 6.75 -6.24
CA GLY A 5 6.17 8.15 -5.81
C GLY A 5 7.51 8.81 -6.09
N VAL A 6 7.52 9.91 -6.86
CA VAL A 6 8.73 10.65 -7.20
C VAL A 6 8.54 12.12 -6.83
N SER A 7 9.46 12.69 -6.06
CA SER A 7 9.52 14.13 -5.80
C SER A 7 10.57 14.79 -6.70
N ALA A 8 10.31 16.02 -7.14
CA ALA A 8 11.22 16.76 -8.01
C ALA A 8 12.54 17.14 -7.32
N GLN A 9 12.50 17.36 -6.01
CA GLN A 9 13.68 17.68 -5.21
C GLN A 9 13.68 16.87 -3.91
N PRO A 10 14.86 16.47 -3.42
CA PRO A 10 15.01 16.02 -2.05
C PRO A 10 14.84 17.19 -1.09
N GLY A 11 14.23 16.96 0.07
CA GLY A 11 14.10 17.97 1.11
C GLY A 11 12.76 17.95 1.83
N PRO A 12 12.59 18.82 2.83
CA PRO A 12 11.32 18.97 3.53
C PRO A 12 10.24 19.51 2.57
N GLY A 13 9.01 19.06 2.76
CA GLY A 13 7.84 19.52 2.04
C GLY A 13 6.60 19.40 2.91
N GLU A 14 5.53 20.08 2.52
CA GLU A 14 4.23 19.90 3.18
C GLU A 14 3.68 18.51 2.87
N VAL A 15 3.26 17.82 3.93
CA VAL A 15 2.74 16.46 3.87
C VAL A 15 1.51 16.34 4.78
N VAL A 16 0.62 15.43 4.41
CA VAL A 16 -0.46 14.99 5.28
C VAL A 16 0.10 13.95 6.24
N HIS A 17 0.11 14.29 7.53
CA HIS A 17 0.51 13.39 8.61
C HIS A 17 -0.71 12.66 9.16
N ILE A 18 -0.68 11.34 9.11
CA ILE A 18 -1.78 10.46 9.53
C ILE A 18 -1.29 9.62 10.71
N LYS A 19 -2.02 9.67 11.82
CA LYS A 19 -1.86 8.75 12.96
C LYS A 19 -3.16 8.02 13.17
N CYS A 20 -3.11 6.70 13.22
CA CYS A 20 -4.26 5.92 13.63
C CYS A 20 -3.84 4.65 14.37
N SER A 21 -4.73 4.20 15.24
CA SER A 21 -4.54 3.01 16.05
C SER A 21 -5.87 2.29 16.15
N GLN A 22 -5.83 0.99 16.42
CA GLN A 22 -7.01 0.15 16.56
C GLN A 22 -7.91 0.17 15.32
N ARG A 23 -7.76 -0.82 14.44
CA ARG A 23 -8.62 -0.95 13.27
C ARG A 23 -10.00 -1.45 13.69
N ILE A 24 -11.02 -0.61 13.50
CA ILE A 24 -12.43 -0.92 13.78
C ILE A 24 -13.23 -1.32 12.52
N GLY A 25 -12.65 -1.10 11.34
CA GLY A 25 -13.24 -1.41 10.03
C GLY A 25 -12.67 -2.66 9.39
N LYS A 26 -13.12 -2.99 8.19
CA LYS A 26 -12.62 -4.14 7.42
C LYS A 26 -11.41 -3.77 6.55
N GLU A 27 -11.35 -2.51 6.17
CA GLU A 27 -10.42 -1.93 5.22
C GLU A 27 -9.02 -1.84 5.83
N SER A 28 -8.00 -2.17 5.04
CA SER A 28 -6.61 -1.95 5.44
C SER A 28 -6.28 -0.46 5.51
N PHE A 29 -5.15 -0.10 6.12
CA PHE A 29 -4.72 1.30 6.22
C PHE A 29 -4.67 2.02 4.85
N PRO A 30 -4.00 1.49 3.81
CA PRO A 30 -4.02 2.11 2.47
C PRO A 30 -5.41 2.14 1.83
N GLN A 31 -6.22 1.08 2.01
CA GLN A 31 -7.56 1.00 1.44
C GLN A 31 -8.51 2.03 2.07
N CYS A 32 -8.43 2.24 3.38
CA CYS A 32 -9.24 3.25 4.08
C CYS A 32 -8.97 4.67 3.55
N ILE A 33 -7.70 4.99 3.26
CA ILE A 33 -7.30 6.25 2.62
C ILE A 33 -7.90 6.32 1.21
N GLN A 34 -7.69 5.27 0.40
CA GLN A 34 -8.16 5.20 -0.99
C GLN A 34 -9.67 5.42 -1.10
N GLU A 35 -10.47 4.66 -0.34
CA GLU A 35 -11.93 4.73 -0.38
C GLU A 35 -12.46 6.07 0.15
N SER A 36 -11.78 6.66 1.13
CA SER A 36 -12.15 7.98 1.64
C SER A 36 -11.93 9.08 0.61
N LEU A 37 -10.82 9.03 -0.13
CA LEU A 37 -10.56 9.94 -1.25
C LEU A 37 -11.58 9.72 -2.38
N ALA A 38 -11.85 8.46 -2.75
CA ALA A 38 -12.80 8.13 -3.81
C ALA A 38 -14.22 8.64 -3.50
N ARG A 39 -14.69 8.47 -2.25
CA ARG A 39 -15.98 8.99 -1.81
C ARG A 39 -16.08 10.52 -1.87
N HIS A 40 -15.00 11.22 -1.54
CA HIS A 40 -15.00 12.67 -1.51
C HIS A 40 -14.84 13.31 -2.90
N TYR A 41 -13.90 12.82 -3.71
CA TYR A 41 -13.52 13.43 -4.98
C TYR A 41 -14.21 12.80 -6.20
N GLY A 42 -14.86 11.64 -6.05
CA GLY A 42 -15.56 10.97 -7.13
C GLY A 42 -14.62 10.60 -8.30
N GLN A 43 -14.95 11.07 -9.50
CA GLN A 43 -14.17 10.84 -10.72
C GLN A 43 -12.97 11.77 -10.87
N SER A 44 -12.81 12.76 -9.99
CA SER A 44 -11.60 13.58 -9.94
C SER A 44 -10.48 12.76 -9.29
N CYS A 45 -9.62 12.17 -10.12
CA CYS A 45 -8.53 11.32 -9.67
C CYS A 45 -7.57 12.10 -8.73
N VAL A 46 -7.41 11.60 -7.52
CA VAL A 46 -6.43 12.04 -6.53
C VAL A 46 -5.50 10.89 -6.27
N SER A 47 -4.21 11.11 -6.50
CA SER A 47 -3.17 10.11 -6.26
C SER A 47 -2.26 10.58 -5.15
N LEU A 48 -2.02 9.72 -4.15
CA LEU A 48 -1.11 9.96 -3.05
C LEU A 48 0.08 9.02 -3.16
N ALA A 49 1.25 9.52 -2.77
CA ALA A 49 2.41 8.70 -2.49
C ALA A 49 3.00 9.09 -1.14
N GLY A 50 3.56 8.11 -0.43
CA GLY A 50 4.09 8.36 0.89
C GLY A 50 4.71 7.13 1.54
N ILE A 51 5.16 7.34 2.76
CA ILE A 51 5.68 6.29 3.64
C ILE A 51 4.79 6.24 4.88
N PHE A 52 4.48 5.04 5.35
CA PHE A 52 3.94 4.85 6.68
C PHE A 52 4.74 3.79 7.44
N ALA A 53 4.77 3.93 8.76
CA ALA A 53 5.28 2.95 9.69
C ALA A 53 4.12 2.18 10.31
N LEU A 54 4.19 0.85 10.28
CA LEU A 54 3.47 0.01 11.22
C LEU A 54 4.28 0.00 12.51
N LEU A 55 3.85 0.76 13.51
CA LEU A 55 4.56 0.93 14.78
C LEU A 55 4.33 -0.24 15.75
N ARG A 56 3.12 -0.81 15.71
CA ARG A 56 2.71 -1.92 16.58
C ARG A 56 1.76 -2.85 15.84
N GLY A 57 1.77 -4.13 16.24
CA GLY A 57 0.92 -5.17 15.67
C GLY A 57 1.67 -6.06 14.67
N ASN A 58 0.93 -6.87 13.94
CA ASN A 58 1.45 -7.74 12.91
C ASN A 58 0.75 -7.47 11.58
N ALA A 59 1.46 -7.70 10.47
CA ALA A 59 0.94 -7.60 9.12
C ALA A 59 1.00 -8.94 8.40
N SER A 60 -0.02 -9.23 7.60
CA SER A 60 0.08 -10.20 6.53
C SER A 60 0.72 -9.53 5.32
N VAL A 61 1.78 -10.14 4.82
CA VAL A 61 2.41 -9.76 3.55
C VAL A 61 2.51 -10.96 2.64
N HIS A 62 2.80 -10.72 1.37
CA HIS A 62 3.17 -11.78 0.45
C HIS A 62 4.46 -11.50 -0.30
N ILE A 63 5.14 -12.58 -0.69
CA ILE A 63 6.27 -12.55 -1.61
C ILE A 63 5.90 -13.46 -2.79
N ALA A 64 6.11 -12.95 -4.01
CA ALA A 64 6.03 -13.74 -5.22
C ALA A 64 7.23 -14.70 -5.27
N PRO A 65 7.02 -16.03 -5.33
CA PRO A 65 8.12 -16.97 -5.54
C PRO A 65 8.58 -16.94 -7.01
N ASP A 66 9.40 -17.91 -7.41
CA ASP A 66 9.82 -18.06 -8.80
C ASP A 66 8.62 -18.17 -9.74
N PHE A 67 8.77 -17.59 -10.93
CA PHE A 67 7.71 -17.58 -11.94
C PHE A 67 7.28 -19.01 -12.28
N PRO A 68 5.96 -19.25 -12.39
CA PRO A 68 5.47 -20.58 -12.73
C PRO A 68 5.81 -20.94 -14.18
N ASP A 69 5.99 -22.23 -14.45
CA ASP A 69 6.21 -22.75 -15.82
C ASP A 69 5.00 -22.56 -16.74
N LYS A 70 3.82 -22.37 -16.16
CA LYS A 70 2.54 -22.25 -16.87
C LYS A 70 1.76 -21.06 -16.36
N SER A 71 0.99 -20.44 -17.24
CA SER A 71 0.06 -19.37 -16.85
C SER A 71 -1.00 -19.89 -15.87
N PHE A 72 -1.36 -19.03 -14.92
CA PHE A 72 -2.48 -19.28 -14.02
C PHE A 72 -3.80 -19.36 -14.80
N ARG A 73 -4.65 -20.31 -14.44
CA ARG A 73 -5.96 -20.53 -15.04
C ARG A 73 -7.06 -19.73 -14.35
N SER A 74 -6.81 -19.29 -13.12
CA SER A 74 -7.75 -18.48 -12.34
C SER A 74 -7.03 -17.57 -11.36
N ARG A 75 -7.79 -16.66 -10.75
CA ARG A 75 -7.28 -15.76 -9.71
C ARG A 75 -6.91 -16.53 -8.44
N GLU A 76 -7.68 -17.56 -8.11
CA GLU A 76 -7.43 -18.41 -6.94
C GLU A 76 -6.10 -19.17 -7.07
N GLU A 77 -5.76 -19.64 -8.28
CA GLU A 77 -4.47 -20.30 -8.54
C GLU A 77 -3.30 -19.30 -8.37
N PHE A 78 -3.49 -18.05 -8.80
CA PHE A 78 -2.51 -16.98 -8.58
C PHE A 78 -2.35 -16.66 -7.09
N ASP A 79 -3.46 -16.52 -6.35
CA ASP A 79 -3.43 -16.19 -4.93
C ASP A 79 -2.80 -17.33 -4.10
N GLN A 80 -2.98 -18.59 -4.50
CA GLN A 80 -2.33 -19.76 -3.88
C GLN A 80 -0.84 -19.87 -4.18
N TRP A 81 -0.39 -19.33 -5.32
CA TRP A 81 1.03 -19.29 -5.68
C TRP A 81 1.80 -18.25 -4.84
N LEU A 82 1.14 -17.20 -4.37
CA LEU A 82 1.74 -16.22 -3.47
C LEU A 82 2.08 -16.83 -2.12
N GLN A 83 3.31 -16.61 -1.65
CA GLN A 83 3.71 -17.05 -0.32
C GLN A 83 3.33 -16.00 0.71
N ILE A 84 2.41 -16.35 1.61
CA ILE A 84 1.94 -15.47 2.68
C ILE A 84 2.84 -15.58 3.92
N PHE A 85 3.22 -14.44 4.47
CA PHE A 85 4.00 -14.33 5.70
C PHE A 85 3.32 -13.39 6.69
N ASN A 86 3.48 -13.68 7.98
CA ASN A 86 3.03 -12.82 9.06
C ASN A 86 4.25 -12.15 9.68
N LEU A 87 4.36 -10.85 9.47
CA LEU A 87 5.49 -10.05 9.96
C LEU A 87 5.09 -9.26 11.20
N SER A 88 6.04 -9.03 12.09
CA SER A 88 5.84 -8.17 13.24
C SER A 88 6.33 -6.75 12.98
N ALA A 89 5.64 -5.78 13.58
CA ALA A 89 6.15 -4.42 13.68
C ALA A 89 7.52 -4.36 14.40
N PRO A 90 8.38 -3.37 14.10
CA PRO A 90 8.12 -2.23 13.23
C PRO A 90 8.38 -2.52 11.74
N LEU A 91 7.45 -2.11 10.86
CA LEU A 91 7.63 -2.14 9.40
C LEU A 91 7.59 -0.73 8.83
N ILE A 92 8.47 -0.43 7.87
CA ILE A 92 8.42 0.78 7.06
C ILE A 92 7.85 0.41 5.70
N CYS A 93 6.77 1.09 5.30
CA CYS A 93 5.96 0.75 4.15
C CYS A 93 5.87 1.93 3.19
N ALA A 94 6.34 1.73 1.96
CA ALA A 94 6.15 2.67 0.86
C ALA A 94 4.83 2.36 0.15
N SER A 95 4.01 3.39 -0.06
CA SER A 95 2.65 3.23 -0.57
C SER A 95 2.32 4.26 -1.65
N VAL A 96 1.73 3.77 -2.74
CA VAL A 96 1.09 4.58 -3.78
C VAL A 96 -0.40 4.24 -3.80
N ILE A 97 -1.25 5.26 -3.79
CA ILE A 97 -2.70 5.15 -3.64
C ILE A 97 -3.38 6.03 -4.68
N ASN A 98 -4.27 5.48 -5.49
CA ASN A 98 -5.04 6.18 -6.50
C ASN A 98 -6.53 6.13 -6.12
N SER A 99 -7.22 7.27 -6.05
CA SER A 99 -8.64 7.31 -5.68
C SER A 99 -9.57 6.81 -6.79
N TYR A 100 -9.16 6.99 -8.05
CA TYR A 100 -9.94 6.68 -9.24
C TYR A 100 -9.03 6.31 -10.41
N ASP A 101 -9.42 5.33 -11.23
CA ASP A 101 -8.76 5.04 -12.50
C ASP A 101 -9.57 5.62 -13.66
N PRO A 102 -9.05 6.62 -14.39
CA PRO A 102 -9.72 7.21 -15.55
C PRO A 102 -9.53 6.39 -16.84
N GLY A 103 -9.10 5.14 -16.76
CA GLY A 103 -8.98 4.21 -17.89
C GLY A 103 -7.55 3.85 -18.28
N PHE A 104 -6.57 4.05 -17.38
CA PHE A 104 -5.17 3.71 -17.59
C PHE A 104 -4.75 2.37 -16.97
N GLY A 105 -5.68 1.66 -16.31
CA GLY A 105 -5.39 0.42 -15.60
C GLY A 105 -4.54 0.68 -14.36
N LEU A 106 -4.84 1.75 -13.62
CA LEU A 106 -4.11 2.11 -12.42
C LEU A 106 -4.34 1.10 -11.29
N ARG A 107 -3.29 0.78 -10.54
CA ARG A 107 -3.44 -0.02 -9.33
C ARG A 107 -3.91 0.87 -8.18
N MET A 108 -5.11 0.61 -7.66
CA MET A 108 -5.77 1.50 -6.70
C MET A 108 -4.98 1.73 -5.41
N HIS A 109 -4.27 0.73 -4.93
CA HIS A 109 -3.25 0.90 -3.90
C HIS A 109 -2.19 -0.20 -4.04
N HIS A 110 -0.93 0.17 -3.85
CA HIS A 110 0.20 -0.74 -3.91
C HIS A 110 1.19 -0.38 -2.80
N THR A 111 1.43 -1.30 -1.88
CA THR A 111 2.26 -1.06 -0.70
C THR A 111 3.28 -2.17 -0.52
N HIS A 112 4.55 -1.81 -0.39
CA HIS A 112 5.63 -2.73 -0.06
C HIS A 112 6.30 -2.27 1.24
N CYS A 113 6.62 -3.23 2.10
CA CYS A 113 7.24 -2.97 3.40
C CYS A 113 8.62 -3.61 3.50
N TYR A 114 9.45 -3.04 4.37
CA TYR A 114 10.74 -3.57 4.81
C TYR A 114 10.96 -3.23 6.29
N SER A 115 11.93 -3.89 6.92
CA SER A 115 12.31 -3.63 8.31
C SER A 115 13.82 -3.70 8.53
N SER A 116 14.26 -3.30 9.72
CA SER A 116 15.65 -3.49 10.19
C SER A 116 15.92 -4.90 10.71
N HIS A 117 14.90 -5.77 10.78
CA HIS A 117 14.98 -7.15 11.23
C HIS A 117 14.74 -8.16 10.10
N ASN A 118 15.11 -7.79 8.87
CA ASN A 118 15.09 -8.63 7.68
C ASN A 118 13.70 -9.12 7.22
N ASP A 119 12.65 -8.43 7.64
CA ASP A 119 11.30 -8.69 7.15
C ASP A 119 10.98 -7.74 6.00
N ALA A 120 10.37 -8.26 4.93
CA ALA A 120 9.93 -7.48 3.79
C ALA A 120 8.83 -8.21 3.02
N GLY A 121 8.08 -7.47 2.20
CA GLY A 121 7.08 -8.06 1.32
C GLY A 121 6.03 -7.07 0.84
N HIS A 122 5.10 -7.56 0.02
CA HIS A 122 3.93 -6.80 -0.39
C HIS A 122 2.87 -6.82 0.71
N PHE A 123 2.49 -5.65 1.21
CA PHE A 123 1.54 -5.53 2.32
C PHE A 123 0.11 -5.86 1.90
N ASN A 124 -0.53 -6.80 2.60
CA ASN A 124 -1.95 -7.10 2.41
C ASN A 124 -2.80 -6.32 3.40
N ASN A 125 -2.63 -6.58 4.70
CA ASN A 125 -3.36 -5.94 5.80
C ASN A 125 -2.68 -6.23 7.15
N ASP A 126 -3.05 -5.49 8.21
CA ASP A 126 -2.80 -5.97 9.58
C ASP A 126 -3.65 -7.19 9.94
N ILE A 127 -3.11 -8.00 10.85
CA ILE A 127 -3.77 -9.19 11.41
C ILE A 127 -3.97 -9.10 12.92
N THR A 128 -3.70 -7.94 13.52
CA THR A 128 -3.91 -7.64 14.95
C THR A 128 -4.66 -6.33 15.11
N PRO A 129 -5.92 -6.24 14.62
CA PRO A 129 -6.65 -4.98 14.51
C PRO A 129 -6.81 -4.25 15.84
N GLU A 130 -6.89 -4.96 16.97
CA GLU A 130 -7.11 -4.36 18.29
C GLU A 130 -5.88 -3.61 18.83
N THR A 131 -4.68 -3.94 18.33
CA THR A 131 -3.41 -3.42 18.85
C THR A 131 -2.57 -2.73 17.78
N VAL A 132 -3.04 -2.70 16.53
CA VAL A 132 -2.32 -2.11 15.42
C VAL A 132 -2.17 -0.60 15.61
N GLU A 133 -0.99 -0.07 15.31
CA GLU A 133 -0.70 1.37 15.34
C GLU A 133 0.08 1.76 14.08
N TYR A 134 -0.40 2.80 13.40
CA TYR A 134 0.16 3.33 12.16
C TYR A 134 0.49 4.82 12.31
N GLU A 135 1.59 5.22 11.67
CA GLU A 135 1.94 6.63 11.47
C GLU A 135 2.48 6.82 10.06
N GLY A 136 1.92 7.75 9.28
CA GLY A 136 2.30 7.92 7.88
C GLY A 136 2.30 9.36 7.39
N TRP A 137 3.08 9.60 6.34
CA TRP A 137 3.30 10.90 5.70
C TRP A 137 3.08 10.75 4.20
N PHE A 138 2.10 11.48 3.68
CA PHE A 138 1.68 11.39 2.29
C PHE A 138 1.63 12.76 1.64
N THR A 139 1.86 12.80 0.34
CA THR A 139 1.63 13.98 -0.48
C THR A 139 0.87 13.62 -1.75
N ALA A 140 0.12 14.58 -2.28
CA ALA A 140 -0.62 14.41 -3.52
C ALA A 140 0.31 14.59 -4.72
N ALA A 141 0.15 13.72 -5.72
CA ALA A 141 0.87 13.83 -6.98
C ALA A 141 0.28 14.95 -7.85
N GLU A 142 1.13 15.83 -8.38
CA GLU A 142 0.72 16.83 -9.37
C GLU A 142 0.44 16.18 -10.74
N LYS A 143 1.17 15.10 -11.06
CA LYS A 143 1.12 14.42 -12.36
C LYS A 143 1.23 12.91 -12.16
N ILE A 144 0.55 12.17 -13.02
CA ILE A 144 0.63 10.71 -13.12
C ILE A 144 1.19 10.39 -14.51
N TYR A 145 2.18 9.50 -14.54
CA TYR A 145 2.74 8.99 -15.79
C TYR A 145 2.45 7.49 -15.87
N ARG A 146 1.70 7.07 -16.90
CA ARG A 146 1.50 5.65 -17.23
C ARG A 146 2.54 5.27 -18.28
N ILE A 147 3.37 4.29 -17.96
CA ILE A 147 4.50 3.84 -18.79
C ILE A 147 4.39 2.32 -18.93
N ASP A 148 4.28 1.85 -20.18
CA ASP A 148 4.15 0.43 -20.59
C ASP A 148 2.93 -0.28 -19.99
#